data_AF-C5DP43-F1
#
_entry.id   AF-C5DP43-F1
#
_cell.length_a   1.000
_cell.length_b   1.000
_cell.length_c   1.000
_cell.angle_alpha   90.00
_cell.angle_beta   90.00
_cell.angle_gamma   90.00
#
_symmetry.space_group_name_H-M   'P 1'
#
loop_
_entity.id
_entity.type
_entity.pdbx_description
1 polymer ?
#
loop_
_entity_poly.entity_id
_entity_poly.type
_entity_poly.pdbx_seq_one_letter_code
_entity_poly.pdbx_strand_id
1 'polypeptide(L)'
;MSMISYEGERDLEKCEQTFEEEEIELPEDSTGGKLTYFLAPYFFEKTWLYDIITSLSAALLSSVTPLVYFSLCDFYHDPLESELSDFLSPLWMIIHCFLCFMMLFVNFIDHRKKVNIETKALQKLLKEVGEMDLTGDPVAWRRIASRVNHFSEETGYRYSLFCSGEHCMRFFVREIVKPIECQTYDIRCYYERERYRNFWKNPSNKALTERALANYNNSVENFGELLHTTEKDKFRHGIFEKFLNIFSTSILYLGAIEFASFMIMMLTFIISMIAWIIFHPFATA
;
A
#
# COMPACT_ATOMS: atom_id res chain seq x y z
N MET A 1 64.39 -33.41 28.77
CA MET A 1 63.67 -34.30 27.83
C MET A 1 62.56 -33.46 27.20
N SER A 2 62.57 -33.31 25.86
CA SER A 2 61.73 -32.44 24.98
C SER A 2 61.93 -30.92 25.18
N MET A 3 62.34 -30.04 24.24
CA MET A 3 62.23 -29.88 22.76
C MET A 3 60.78 -29.98 22.28
N ILE A 4 60.16 -28.89 21.78
CA ILE A 4 60.01 -28.47 20.36
C ILE A 4 59.31 -27.08 20.40
N SER A 5 59.94 -25.98 19.95
CA SER A 5 59.89 -25.29 18.65
C SER A 5 58.73 -24.30 18.43
N TYR A 6 59.10 -23.19 17.76
CA TYR A 6 58.34 -22.00 17.37
C TYR A 6 57.20 -22.27 16.35
N GLU A 7 56.50 -21.18 16.07
CA GLU A 7 55.64 -20.87 14.91
C GLU A 7 54.13 -21.05 15.06
N GLY A 8 53.46 -19.92 14.87
CA GLY A 8 52.02 -19.74 14.92
C GLY A 8 51.66 -18.26 15.00
N GLU A 9 52.38 -17.42 14.24
CA GLU A 9 51.83 -16.16 13.73
C GLU A 9 50.48 -16.53 13.11
N ARG A 10 49.39 -16.15 13.78
CA ARG A 10 48.06 -16.35 13.23
C ARG A 10 47.89 -15.31 12.16
N ASP A 11 48.22 -15.70 10.93
CA ASP A 11 47.81 -15.06 9.70
C ASP A 11 46.33 -14.69 9.81
N LEU A 12 46.08 -13.40 10.01
CA LEU A 12 44.77 -12.77 9.89
C LEU A 12 44.38 -12.58 8.40
N GLU A 13 45.12 -13.21 7.49
CA GLU A 13 45.02 -13.05 6.05
C GLU A 13 44.52 -14.34 5.40
N LYS A 14 43.34 -14.83 5.83
CA LYS A 14 42.46 -15.66 4.98
C LYS A 14 41.08 -15.91 5.60
N CYS A 15 40.34 -14.84 5.86
CA CYS A 15 38.89 -14.89 5.65
C CYS A 15 38.62 -14.35 4.24
N GLU A 16 39.16 -15.03 3.24
CA GLU A 16 38.57 -15.00 1.91
C GLU A 16 37.22 -15.71 2.10
N GLN A 17 36.17 -14.92 2.37
CA GLN A 17 34.80 -15.38 2.19
C GLN A 17 34.71 -15.78 0.72
N THR A 18 34.92 -17.06 0.45
CA THR A 18 34.32 -17.71 -0.70
C THR A 18 32.83 -17.50 -0.52
N PHE A 19 32.31 -16.43 -1.14
CA PHE A 19 30.91 -16.32 -1.52
C PHE A 19 30.66 -17.49 -2.47
N GLU A 20 30.47 -18.69 -1.90
CA GLU A 20 29.58 -19.66 -2.50
C GLU A 20 28.33 -18.87 -2.87
N GLU A 21 27.85 -19.04 -4.10
CA GLU A 21 26.68 -18.33 -4.62
C GLU A 21 25.50 -18.53 -3.66
N GLU A 22 25.37 -17.62 -2.68
CA GLU A 22 24.21 -17.56 -1.81
C GLU A 22 23.02 -17.41 -2.73
N GLU A 23 22.15 -18.43 -2.72
CA GLU A 23 20.94 -18.43 -3.51
C GLU A 23 20.19 -17.13 -3.19
N ILE A 24 20.07 -16.26 -4.18
CA ILE A 24 19.52 -14.91 -3.99
C ILE A 24 18.03 -15.08 -3.76
N GLU A 25 17.62 -15.24 -2.51
CA GLU A 25 16.21 -15.33 -2.13
C GLU A 25 15.55 -13.95 -2.23
N LEU A 26 14.51 -13.88 -3.04
CA LEU A 26 13.61 -12.74 -3.15
C LEU A 26 12.18 -13.19 -2.89
N PRO A 27 11.28 -12.27 -2.46
CA PRO A 27 9.89 -12.60 -2.23
C PRO A 27 9.20 -13.27 -3.44
N GLU A 28 9.63 -12.97 -4.67
CA GLU A 28 9.07 -13.56 -5.88
C GLU A 28 9.26 -15.09 -5.99
N ASP A 29 10.30 -15.65 -5.37
CA ASP A 29 10.70 -17.05 -5.55
C ASP A 29 9.75 -18.04 -4.87
N SER A 30 8.85 -17.57 -4.00
CA SER A 30 7.80 -18.38 -3.41
C SER A 30 6.44 -17.69 -3.40
N THR A 31 5.37 -18.48 -3.48
CA THR A 31 4.00 -17.97 -3.36
C THR A 31 3.78 -17.29 -1.99
N GLY A 32 4.36 -17.85 -0.93
CA GLY A 32 4.34 -17.27 0.40
C GLY A 32 5.08 -15.93 0.46
N GLY A 33 6.27 -15.84 -0.15
CA GLY A 33 7.04 -14.60 -0.24
C GLY A 33 6.28 -13.49 -0.96
N LYS A 34 5.65 -13.80 -2.10
CA LYS A 34 4.81 -12.86 -2.86
C LYS A 34 3.67 -12.31 -2.00
N LEU A 35 2.96 -13.21 -1.31
CA LEU A 35 1.85 -12.82 -0.44
C LEU A 35 2.32 -11.93 0.71
N THR A 36 3.42 -12.32 1.38
CA THR A 36 4.04 -11.56 2.46
C THR A 36 4.48 -10.19 1.98
N TYR A 37 5.10 -10.07 0.80
CA TYR A 37 5.51 -8.78 0.24
C TYR A 37 4.34 -7.78 0.11
N PHE A 38 3.18 -8.27 -0.36
CA PHE A 38 2.00 -7.43 -0.54
C PHE A 38 1.31 -7.10 0.79
N LEU A 39 1.15 -8.09 1.67
CA LEU A 39 0.35 -7.95 2.89
C LEU A 39 1.14 -7.47 4.11
N ALA A 40 2.45 -7.69 4.18
CA ALA A 40 3.23 -7.38 5.37
C ALA A 40 3.06 -5.90 5.78
N PRO A 41 3.07 -4.91 4.86
CA PRO A 41 2.92 -3.51 5.29
C PRO A 41 1.52 -3.21 5.79
N TYR A 42 0.49 -3.84 5.21
CA TYR A 42 -0.89 -3.73 5.68
C TYR A 42 -0.98 -4.07 7.17
N PHE A 43 -0.28 -5.13 7.59
CA PHE A 43 -0.26 -5.60 8.96
C PHE A 43 0.73 -4.85 9.86
N PHE A 44 1.97 -4.65 9.41
CA PHE A 44 3.03 -4.03 10.21
C PHE A 44 2.87 -2.53 10.42
N GLU A 45 2.29 -1.82 9.44
CA GLU A 45 1.96 -0.39 9.57
C GLU A 45 0.62 -0.16 10.27
N LYS A 46 -0.06 -1.25 10.68
CA LYS A 46 -1.36 -1.21 11.35
C LYS A 46 -2.48 -0.59 10.51
N THR A 47 -2.30 -0.49 9.19
CA THR A 47 -3.33 0.00 8.26
C THR A 47 -4.62 -0.79 8.41
N TRP A 48 -4.52 -2.11 8.58
CA TRP A 48 -5.68 -2.98 8.82
C TRP A 48 -6.54 -2.59 10.02
N LEU A 49 -5.94 -2.09 11.11
CA LEU A 49 -6.70 -1.63 12.29
C LEU A 49 -7.49 -0.37 11.94
N TYR A 50 -6.85 0.56 11.25
CA TYR A 50 -7.50 1.78 10.78
C TYR A 50 -8.66 1.45 9.84
N ASP A 51 -8.48 0.49 8.93
CA ASP A 51 -9.50 0.09 7.98
C ASP A 51 -10.69 -0.59 8.67
N ILE A 52 -10.45 -1.43 9.68
CA ILE A 52 -11.51 -2.02 10.51
C ILE A 52 -12.30 -0.92 11.26
N ILE A 53 -11.60 -0.01 11.95
CA ILE A 53 -12.25 1.05 12.74
C ILE A 53 -13.07 1.97 11.82
N THR A 54 -12.51 2.34 10.67
CA THR A 54 -13.17 3.19 9.67
C THR A 54 -14.41 2.51 9.12
N SER A 55 -14.30 1.23 8.77
CA SER A 55 -15.43 0.47 8.22
C SER A 55 -16.54 0.28 9.25
N LEU A 56 -16.20 0.00 10.51
CA LEU A 56 -17.16 -0.10 11.59
C LEU A 56 -17.86 1.25 11.85
N SER A 57 -17.11 2.35 11.82
CA SER A 57 -17.67 3.70 11.99
C SER A 57 -18.62 4.06 10.85
N ALA A 58 -18.27 3.72 9.61
CA ALA A 58 -19.13 3.93 8.45
C ALA A 58 -20.43 3.12 8.54
N ALA A 59 -20.34 1.85 8.96
CA ALA A 59 -21.52 1.01 9.14
C ALA A 59 -22.42 1.49 10.30
N LEU A 60 -21.84 1.97 11.40
CA LEU A 60 -22.61 2.60 12.49
C LEU A 60 -23.32 3.88 12.04
N LEU A 61 -22.66 4.71 11.21
CA LEU A 61 -23.28 5.90 10.65
C LEU A 61 -24.45 5.56 9.73
N SER A 62 -24.31 4.50 8.94
CA SER A 62 -25.36 3.95 8.08
C SER A 62 -26.61 3.52 8.87
N SER A 63 -26.44 2.99 10.09
CA SER A 63 -27.54 2.58 10.99
C SER A 63 -28.43 3.72 11.49
N VAL A 64 -28.06 4.98 11.25
CA VAL A 64 -28.94 6.14 11.51
C VAL A 64 -30.22 6.07 10.68
N THR A 65 -30.13 5.57 9.44
CA THR A 65 -31.28 5.47 8.53
C THR A 65 -32.35 4.51 9.07
N PRO A 66 -32.03 3.25 9.45
CA PRO A 66 -32.93 2.38 10.20
C PRO A 66 -33.46 3.00 11.51
N LEU A 67 -32.65 3.76 12.27
CA LEU A 67 -33.10 4.39 13.53
C LEU A 67 -34.31 5.30 13.30
N VAL A 68 -34.24 6.14 12.26
CA VAL A 68 -35.32 7.08 11.92
C VAL A 68 -36.55 6.31 11.42
N TYR A 69 -36.35 5.27 10.62
CA TYR A 69 -37.44 4.38 10.20
C TYR A 69 -38.20 3.78 11.38
N PHE A 70 -37.49 3.23 12.37
CA PHE A 70 -38.13 2.67 13.56
C PHE A 70 -38.82 3.74 14.41
N SER A 71 -38.21 4.92 14.57
CA SER A 71 -38.83 6.05 15.28
C SER A 71 -40.16 6.46 14.64
N LEU A 72 -40.25 6.37 13.31
CA LEU A 72 -41.50 6.55 12.57
C LEU A 72 -42.52 5.44 12.83
N CYS A 73 -42.12 4.17 12.78
CA CYS A 73 -43.02 3.05 13.05
C CYS A 73 -43.63 3.11 14.47
N ASP A 74 -42.78 3.40 15.47
CA ASP A 74 -43.21 3.55 16.87
C ASP A 74 -44.21 4.71 17.02
N PHE A 75 -43.95 5.84 16.34
CA PHE A 75 -44.85 7.00 16.34
C PHE A 75 -46.26 6.67 15.81
N TYR A 76 -46.38 5.82 14.80
CA TYR A 76 -47.65 5.49 14.16
C TYR A 76 -48.46 4.36 14.85
N HIS A 77 -48.03 3.89 16.03
CA HIS A 77 -48.71 2.84 16.81
C HIS A 77 -48.87 1.50 16.06
N ASP A 78 -47.90 1.14 15.21
CA ASP A 78 -47.76 -0.23 14.75
C ASP A 78 -46.67 -0.89 15.60
N PRO A 79 -47.00 -1.56 16.72
CA PRO A 79 -46.03 -2.32 17.49
C PRO A 79 -45.71 -3.59 16.70
N LEU A 80 -45.03 -3.42 15.56
CA LEU A 80 -44.26 -4.51 15.01
C LEU A 80 -43.29 -4.90 16.13
N GLU A 81 -43.30 -6.19 16.50
CA GLU A 81 -42.42 -6.86 17.46
C GLU A 81 -40.94 -6.62 17.10
N SER A 82 -40.47 -5.39 17.21
CA SER A 82 -39.16 -4.99 16.70
C SER A 82 -38.17 -5.04 17.83
N GLU A 83 -37.49 -6.18 17.91
CA GLU A 83 -36.32 -6.30 18.75
C GLU A 83 -35.23 -5.38 18.21
N LEU A 84 -34.35 -4.90 19.10
CA LEU A 84 -33.14 -4.14 18.76
C LEU A 84 -32.23 -4.88 17.75
N SER A 85 -32.45 -6.19 17.59
CA SER A 85 -31.93 -7.07 16.53
C SER A 85 -32.32 -6.62 15.12
N ASP A 86 -33.56 -6.19 14.92
CA ASP A 86 -34.04 -5.69 13.63
C ASP A 86 -33.50 -4.28 13.32
N PHE A 87 -33.23 -3.50 14.36
CA PHE A 87 -32.61 -2.17 14.30
C PHE A 87 -31.17 -2.22 13.79
N LEU A 88 -30.38 -3.16 14.31
CA LEU A 88 -29.03 -3.44 13.85
C LEU A 88 -29.05 -4.70 12.97
N SER A 89 -29.87 -4.70 11.90
CA SER A 89 -29.95 -5.83 10.97
C SER A 89 -28.52 -6.33 10.70
N PRO A 90 -28.14 -7.51 11.22
CA PRO A 90 -26.74 -7.93 11.18
C PRO A 90 -26.24 -7.99 9.74
N LEU A 91 -27.13 -8.33 8.81
CA LEU A 91 -26.89 -8.31 7.38
C LEU A 91 -26.54 -6.92 6.85
N TRP A 92 -27.28 -5.88 7.26
CA TRP A 92 -27.03 -4.49 6.87
C TRP A 92 -25.65 -4.02 7.35
N MET A 93 -25.34 -4.28 8.63
CA MET A 93 -24.04 -3.98 9.23
C MET A 93 -22.91 -4.72 8.53
N ILE A 94 -23.08 -6.02 8.25
CA ILE A 94 -22.09 -6.85 7.55
C ILE A 94 -21.82 -6.30 6.15
N ILE A 95 -22.87 -5.93 5.39
CA ILE A 95 -22.73 -5.39 4.03
C ILE A 95 -21.92 -4.10 4.04
N HIS A 96 -22.26 -3.14 4.90
CA HIS A 96 -21.57 -1.85 4.98
C HIS A 96 -20.12 -2.01 5.46
N CYS A 97 -19.89 -2.79 6.52
CA CYS A 97 -18.56 -3.10 7.01
C CYS A 97 -17.71 -3.75 5.91
N PHE A 98 -18.25 -4.76 5.22
CA PHE A 98 -17.52 -5.49 4.18
C PHE A 98 -17.20 -4.59 2.99
N LEU A 99 -18.16 -3.82 2.48
CA LEU A 99 -17.95 -2.94 1.33
C LEU A 99 -16.93 -1.84 1.64
N CYS A 100 -17.05 -1.17 2.79
CA CYS A 100 -16.08 -0.16 3.21
C CYS A 100 -14.69 -0.77 3.38
N PHE A 101 -14.59 -1.93 4.05
CA PHE A 101 -13.31 -2.60 4.27
C PHE A 101 -12.67 -3.02 2.94
N MET A 102 -13.45 -3.61 2.02
CA MET A 102 -12.95 -4.02 0.72
C MET A 102 -12.47 -2.83 -0.10
N MET A 103 -13.15 -1.68 -0.05
CA MET A 103 -12.68 -0.48 -0.74
C MET A 103 -11.38 0.04 -0.15
N LEU A 104 -11.27 0.13 1.18
CA LEU A 104 -10.04 0.56 1.85
C LEU A 104 -8.88 -0.40 1.55
N PHE A 105 -9.12 -1.71 1.59
CA PHE A 105 -8.13 -2.73 1.25
C PHE A 105 -7.69 -2.64 -0.22
N VAL A 106 -8.62 -2.52 -1.16
CA VAL A 106 -8.29 -2.34 -2.59
C VAL A 106 -7.51 -1.02 -2.79
N ASN A 107 -7.90 0.04 -2.09
CA ASN A 107 -7.19 1.31 -2.14
C ASN A 107 -5.75 1.18 -1.60
N PHE A 108 -5.55 0.44 -0.50
CA PHE A 108 -4.24 0.11 0.02
C PHE A 108 -3.37 -0.64 -1.01
N ILE A 109 -3.93 -1.66 -1.66
CA ILE A 109 -3.22 -2.42 -2.71
C ILE A 109 -2.84 -1.52 -3.90
N ASP A 110 -3.69 -0.57 -4.28
CA ASP A 110 -3.34 0.39 -5.35
C ASP A 110 -2.15 1.26 -4.95
N HIS A 111 -2.19 1.80 -3.74
CA HIS A 111 -1.12 2.64 -3.20
C HIS A 111 0.20 1.87 -3.08
N ARG A 112 0.17 0.57 -2.77
CA ARG A 112 1.38 -0.29 -2.72
C ARG A 112 2.11 -0.43 -4.05
N LYS A 113 1.47 -0.18 -5.19
CA LYS A 113 2.17 -0.12 -6.50
C LYS A 113 3.19 1.03 -6.55
N LYS A 114 3.02 2.03 -5.70
CA LYS A 114 3.95 3.13 -5.49
C LYS A 114 4.81 2.78 -4.28
N VAL A 115 5.99 2.21 -4.53
CA VAL A 115 6.96 1.92 -3.47
C VAL A 115 7.43 3.23 -2.87
N ASN A 116 7.13 3.45 -1.59
CA ASN A 116 7.66 4.56 -0.84
C ASN A 116 9.03 4.15 -0.29
N ILE A 117 10.09 4.83 -0.73
CA ILE A 117 11.46 4.52 -0.30
C ILE A 117 12.01 5.60 0.63
N GLU A 118 12.62 5.17 1.74
CA GLU A 118 13.35 6.09 2.63
C GLU A 118 14.67 6.55 2.00
N THR A 119 15.13 7.74 2.40
CA THR A 119 16.38 8.35 1.90
C THR A 119 17.58 7.39 2.00
N LYS A 120 17.74 6.66 3.11
CA LYS A 120 18.87 5.74 3.32
C LYS A 120 18.80 4.52 2.40
N ALA A 121 17.60 3.94 2.25
CA ALA A 121 17.37 2.81 1.35
C ALA A 121 17.58 3.23 -0.11
N LEU A 122 17.16 4.46 -0.47
CA LEU A 122 17.42 5.01 -1.81
C LEU A 122 18.92 5.24 -2.05
N GLN A 123 19.66 5.78 -1.08
CA GLN A 123 21.13 5.90 -1.17
C GLN A 123 21.79 4.54 -1.37
N LYS A 124 21.35 3.51 -0.63
CA LYS A 124 21.83 2.14 -0.79
C LYS A 124 21.53 1.61 -2.20
N LEU A 125 20.31 1.77 -2.69
CA LEU A 125 19.93 1.39 -4.06
C LEU A 125 20.84 2.05 -5.10
N LEU A 126 21.03 3.37 -5.04
CA LEU A 126 21.87 4.10 -6.00
C LEU A 126 23.33 3.66 -5.94
N LYS A 127 23.85 3.39 -4.74
CA LYS A 127 25.20 2.86 -4.56
C LYS A 127 25.35 1.50 -5.23
N GLU A 128 24.45 0.56 -4.95
CA GLU A 128 24.47 -0.78 -5.57
C GLU A 128 24.34 -0.69 -7.09
N VAL A 129 23.41 0.12 -7.61
CA VAL A 129 23.25 0.32 -9.06
C VAL A 129 24.50 0.95 -9.69
N GLY A 130 25.20 1.85 -8.99
CA GLY A 130 26.41 2.49 -9.49
C GLY A 130 27.68 1.64 -9.42
N GLU A 131 27.67 0.53 -8.67
CA GLU A 131 28.84 -0.33 -8.44
C GLU A 131 28.69 -1.72 -9.07
N MET A 132 27.46 -2.20 -9.32
CA MET A 132 27.20 -3.50 -9.91
C MET A 132 27.50 -3.52 -11.42
N ASP A 133 28.03 -4.63 -11.92
CA ASP A 133 28.16 -4.85 -13.37
C ASP A 133 26.79 -5.19 -13.98
N LEU A 134 26.05 -4.17 -14.42
CA LEU A 134 24.74 -4.34 -15.04
C LEU A 134 24.79 -4.95 -16.45
N THR A 135 25.97 -5.01 -17.08
CA THR A 135 26.12 -5.45 -18.48
C THR A 135 26.56 -6.92 -18.55
N GLY A 136 27.49 -7.34 -17.69
CA GLY A 136 28.02 -8.69 -17.65
C GLY A 136 27.25 -9.67 -16.75
N ASP A 137 26.49 -9.18 -15.77
CA ASP A 137 25.79 -10.04 -14.81
C ASP A 137 24.27 -10.17 -15.12
N PRO A 138 23.80 -11.36 -15.55
CA PRO A 138 22.39 -11.57 -15.89
C PRO A 138 21.46 -11.50 -14.68
N VAL A 139 21.98 -11.58 -13.45
CA VAL A 139 21.20 -11.49 -12.20
C VAL A 139 21.49 -10.22 -11.39
N ALA A 140 22.12 -9.21 -12.00
CA ALA A 140 22.53 -7.97 -11.33
C ALA A 140 21.39 -7.32 -10.55
N TRP A 141 20.21 -7.18 -11.18
CA TRP A 141 19.04 -6.59 -10.54
C TRP A 141 18.47 -7.43 -9.40
N ARG A 142 18.58 -8.76 -9.45
CA ARG A 142 18.21 -9.64 -8.34
C ARG A 142 19.15 -9.42 -7.16
N ARG A 143 20.46 -9.36 -7.41
CA ARG A 143 21.48 -9.07 -6.38
C ARG A 143 21.24 -7.70 -5.73
N ILE A 144 21.01 -6.67 -6.55
CA ILE A 144 20.69 -5.31 -6.07
C ILE A 144 19.45 -5.33 -5.19
N ALA A 145 18.35 -5.95 -5.65
CA ALA A 145 17.10 -6.04 -4.89
C ALA A 145 17.30 -6.73 -3.54
N SER A 146 18.02 -7.86 -3.52
CA SER A 146 18.30 -8.61 -2.30
C SER A 146 19.15 -7.80 -1.31
N ARG A 147 20.24 -7.18 -1.76
CA ARG A 147 21.10 -6.34 -0.92
C ARG A 147 20.37 -5.13 -0.33
N VAL A 148 19.47 -4.51 -1.10
CA VAL A 148 18.66 -3.39 -0.59
C VAL A 148 17.60 -3.86 0.40
N ASN A 149 16.98 -5.01 0.15
CA ASN A 149 16.03 -5.62 1.09
C ASN A 149 16.71 -5.96 2.42
N HIS A 150 17.87 -6.62 2.39
CA HIS A 150 18.66 -6.97 3.58
C HIS A 150 19.06 -5.72 4.38
N PHE A 151 19.59 -4.70 3.70
CA PHE A 151 19.92 -3.42 4.35
C PHE A 151 18.70 -2.77 5.01
N SER A 152 17.52 -2.88 4.40
CA SER A 152 16.30 -2.32 4.95
C SER A 152 15.89 -3.07 6.22
N GLU A 153 15.98 -4.40 6.21
CA GLU A 153 15.73 -5.24 7.39
C GLU A 153 16.67 -4.89 8.55
N GLU A 154 17.98 -4.78 8.28
CA GLU A 154 18.99 -4.38 9.28
C GLU A 154 18.73 -2.98 9.87
N THR A 155 18.16 -2.08 9.07
CA THR A 155 17.83 -0.71 9.50
C THR A 155 16.45 -0.57 10.13
N GLY A 156 15.75 -1.70 10.37
CA GLY A 156 14.50 -1.77 11.10
C GLY A 156 13.22 -1.69 10.25
N TYR A 157 13.34 -1.82 8.93
CA TYR A 157 12.21 -2.02 8.03
C TYR A 157 11.68 -3.45 8.21
N ARG A 158 10.36 -3.59 8.43
CA ARG A 158 9.77 -4.89 8.81
C ARG A 158 9.37 -5.77 7.64
N TYR A 159 9.70 -5.35 6.42
CA TYR A 159 9.28 -6.01 5.20
C TYR A 159 10.18 -5.61 4.03
N SER A 160 10.26 -6.46 3.01
CA SER A 160 11.07 -6.23 1.81
C SER A 160 10.54 -5.05 1.00
N LEU A 161 11.44 -4.21 0.48
CA LEU A 161 11.11 -3.09 -0.39
C LEU A 161 10.80 -3.55 -1.83
N PHE A 162 11.57 -4.52 -2.31
CA PHE A 162 11.44 -5.06 -3.66
C PHE A 162 11.01 -6.52 -3.63
N CYS A 163 9.99 -6.84 -4.42
CA CYS A 163 9.52 -8.22 -4.59
C CYS A 163 10.48 -9.04 -5.47
N SER A 164 11.15 -8.39 -6.42
CA SER A 164 12.04 -9.04 -7.38
C SER A 164 13.04 -8.06 -7.98
N GLY A 165 14.03 -8.60 -8.71
CA GLY A 165 14.99 -7.79 -9.48
C GLY A 165 14.29 -6.94 -10.54
N GLU A 166 13.32 -7.50 -11.26
CA GLU A 166 12.54 -6.75 -12.24
C GLU A 166 11.75 -5.60 -11.58
N HIS A 167 11.16 -5.84 -10.41
CA HIS A 167 10.47 -4.79 -9.66
C HIS A 167 11.45 -3.66 -9.25
N CYS A 168 12.64 -4.01 -8.78
CA CYS A 168 13.70 -3.05 -8.44
C CYS A 168 14.12 -2.20 -9.65
N MET A 169 14.36 -2.84 -10.81
CA MET A 169 14.71 -2.15 -12.05
C MET A 169 13.60 -1.18 -12.48
N ARG A 170 12.35 -1.64 -12.53
CA ARG A 170 11.21 -0.80 -12.93
C ARG A 170 11.03 0.40 -12.01
N PHE A 171 11.24 0.22 -10.71
CA PHE A 171 11.25 1.30 -9.75
C PHE A 171 12.33 2.33 -10.08
N PHE A 172 13.58 1.89 -10.30
CA PHE A 172 14.70 2.77 -10.64
C PHE A 172 14.40 3.59 -11.90
N VAL A 173 13.91 2.96 -12.96
CA VAL A 173 13.54 3.66 -14.20
C VAL A 173 12.44 4.68 -13.97
N ARG A 174 11.39 4.29 -13.25
CA ARG A 174 10.22 5.14 -13.03
C ARG A 174 10.52 6.35 -12.15
N GLU A 175 11.24 6.16 -11.06
CA GLU A 175 11.44 7.19 -10.02
C GLU A 175 12.76 7.96 -10.16
N ILE A 176 13.74 7.44 -10.91
CA ILE A 176 15.07 8.06 -11.07
C ILE A 176 15.30 8.50 -12.51
N VAL A 177 15.22 7.57 -13.47
CA VAL A 177 15.56 7.84 -14.87
C VAL A 177 14.56 8.83 -15.49
N LYS A 178 13.26 8.53 -15.42
CA LYS A 178 12.21 9.37 -16.04
C LYS A 178 12.20 10.82 -15.53
N PRO A 179 12.29 11.12 -14.23
CA PRO A 179 12.35 12.51 -13.76
C PRO A 179 13.58 13.27 -14.28
N ILE A 180 14.71 12.59 -14.52
CA ILE A 180 15.92 13.21 -15.06
C ILE A 180 15.77 13.45 -16.58
N GLU A 181 15.25 12.47 -17.32
CA GLU A 181 14.96 12.61 -18.76
C GLU A 181 13.98 13.75 -19.04
N CYS A 182 12.93 13.86 -18.22
CA CYS A 182 11.95 14.94 -18.29
C CYS A 182 12.45 16.27 -17.67
N GLN A 183 13.69 16.32 -17.18
CA GLN A 183 14.30 17.50 -16.53
C GLN A 183 13.50 18.07 -15.34
N THR A 184 12.64 17.26 -14.72
CA THR A 184 11.87 17.67 -13.54
C THR A 184 12.71 17.54 -12.27
N TYR A 185 13.64 16.58 -12.25
CA TYR A 185 14.50 16.25 -11.11
C TYR A 185 13.70 16.06 -9.80
N ASP A 186 12.42 15.72 -9.89
CA ASP A 186 11.53 15.51 -8.73
C ASP A 186 11.67 14.07 -8.22
N ILE A 187 12.84 13.76 -7.68
CA ILE A 187 13.11 12.44 -7.10
C ILE A 187 12.57 12.40 -5.68
N ARG A 188 11.52 11.61 -5.51
CA ARG A 188 10.76 11.51 -4.27
C ARG A 188 11.37 10.51 -3.30
N CYS A 189 11.69 10.95 -2.08
CA CYS A 189 12.05 10.03 -1.00
C CYS A 189 11.46 10.46 0.34
N TYR A 190 11.31 9.48 1.22
CA TYR A 190 10.80 9.69 2.57
C TYR A 190 11.96 9.89 3.54
N TYR A 191 11.77 10.81 4.49
CA TYR A 191 12.64 10.98 5.65
C TYR A 191 11.77 10.86 6.91
N GLU A 192 12.20 10.01 7.86
CA GLU A 192 11.46 9.74 9.10
C GLU A 192 9.99 9.33 8.84
N ARG A 193 9.75 8.49 7.82
CA ARG A 193 8.45 7.91 7.42
C ARG A 193 7.34 8.89 7.01
N GLU A 194 7.46 10.20 7.24
CA GLU A 194 6.33 11.13 7.05
C GLU A 194 6.65 12.36 6.17
N ARG A 195 7.92 12.79 6.07
CA ARG A 195 8.26 14.02 5.32
C ARG A 195 8.85 13.75 3.95
N TYR A 196 8.21 14.36 2.95
CA TYR A 196 8.70 14.43 1.59
C TYR A 196 9.96 15.29 1.50
N ARG A 197 11.01 14.77 0.86
CA ARG A 197 12.15 15.57 0.41
C ARG A 197 12.47 15.25 -1.04
N ASN A 198 12.81 16.29 -1.79
CA ASN A 198 13.43 16.10 -3.09
C ASN A 198 14.89 15.65 -2.87
N PHE A 199 15.16 14.40 -3.23
CA PHE A 199 16.44 13.73 -3.03
C PHE A 199 17.60 14.42 -3.78
N TRP A 200 17.31 14.97 -4.96
CA TRP A 200 18.29 15.57 -5.88
C TRP A 200 18.89 16.88 -5.36
N LYS A 201 18.20 17.58 -4.45
CA LYS A 201 18.69 18.87 -3.91
C LYS A 201 19.99 18.74 -3.10
N ASN A 202 20.33 17.56 -2.60
CA ASN A 202 21.57 17.33 -1.87
C ASN A 202 22.71 16.99 -2.85
N PRO A 203 23.86 17.70 -2.83
CA PRO A 203 24.96 17.46 -3.76
C PRO A 203 25.54 16.04 -3.73
N SER A 204 25.63 15.41 -2.55
CA SER A 204 26.12 14.03 -2.42
C SER A 204 25.14 13.03 -3.03
N ASN A 205 23.83 13.26 -2.84
CA ASN A 205 22.79 12.44 -3.43
C ASN A 205 22.74 12.59 -4.95
N LYS A 206 22.95 13.81 -5.45
CA LYS A 206 23.06 14.08 -6.88
C LYS A 206 24.20 13.28 -7.50
N ALA A 207 25.40 13.32 -6.92
CA ALA A 207 26.55 12.57 -7.44
C ALA A 207 26.32 11.05 -7.46
N LEU A 208 25.66 10.50 -6.41
CA LEU A 208 25.26 9.09 -6.39
C LEU A 208 24.26 8.76 -7.51
N THR A 209 23.29 9.64 -7.72
CA THR A 209 22.27 9.46 -8.75
C THR A 209 22.88 9.50 -10.15
N GLU A 210 23.77 10.46 -10.41
CA GLU A 210 24.48 10.59 -11.69
C GLU A 210 25.37 9.37 -11.97
N ARG A 211 26.08 8.84 -10.96
CA ARG A 211 26.86 7.60 -11.10
C ARG A 211 25.97 6.41 -11.45
N ALA A 212 24.86 6.22 -10.72
CA ALA A 212 23.92 5.13 -10.96
C ALA A 212 23.30 5.22 -12.36
N LEU A 213 22.92 6.42 -12.77
CA LEU A 213 22.35 6.68 -14.10
C LEU A 213 23.35 6.40 -15.22
N ALA A 214 24.61 6.82 -15.07
CA ALA A 214 25.65 6.56 -16.06
C ALA A 214 25.88 5.05 -16.25
N ASN A 215 25.91 4.28 -15.16
CA ASN A 215 26.05 2.83 -15.23
C ASN A 215 24.83 2.17 -15.91
N TYR A 216 23.62 2.62 -15.54
CA TYR A 216 22.40 2.13 -16.16
C TYR A 216 22.34 2.43 -17.67
N ASN A 217 22.63 3.65 -18.09
CA ASN A 217 22.60 4.03 -19.51
C ASN A 217 23.60 3.22 -20.34
N ASN A 218 24.81 2.99 -19.81
CA ASN A 218 25.78 2.11 -20.45
C ASN A 218 25.23 0.68 -20.63
N SER A 219 24.48 0.15 -19.65
CA SER A 219 23.85 -1.17 -19.79
C SER A 219 22.72 -1.19 -20.83
N VAL A 220 21.90 -0.14 -20.93
CA VAL A 220 20.75 -0.07 -21.85
C VAL A 220 21.19 0.16 -23.30
N GLU A 221 22.22 0.98 -23.53
CA GLU A 221 22.79 1.16 -24.87
C GLU A 221 23.33 -0.15 -25.46
N ASN A 222 23.73 -1.09 -24.60
CA ASN A 222 24.19 -2.43 -24.97
C ASN A 222 23.05 -3.47 -25.10
N PHE A 223 21.90 -3.25 -24.47
CA PHE A 223 20.77 -4.17 -24.45
C PHE A 223 19.45 -3.42 -24.69
N GLY A 224 19.02 -3.34 -25.95
CA GLY A 224 17.84 -2.59 -26.42
C GLY A 224 16.46 -3.05 -25.92
N GLU A 225 16.35 -3.71 -24.77
CA GLU A 225 15.11 -4.25 -24.23
C GLU A 225 14.56 -3.45 -23.05
N LEU A 226 13.75 -2.42 -23.33
CA LEU A 226 12.89 -1.76 -22.32
C LEU A 226 11.42 -1.60 -22.74
N LEU A 227 11.08 -1.96 -23.98
CA LEU A 227 9.74 -1.75 -24.52
C LEU A 227 8.71 -2.78 -24.04
N HIS A 228 9.09 -4.05 -23.85
CA HIS A 228 8.12 -5.11 -23.57
C HIS A 228 7.58 -5.17 -22.14
N THR A 229 8.33 -4.69 -21.14
CA THR A 229 7.87 -4.70 -19.73
C THR A 229 6.83 -3.63 -19.42
N THR A 230 6.89 -2.50 -20.14
CA THR A 230 5.95 -1.37 -20.01
C THR A 230 4.52 -1.75 -20.44
N GLU A 231 4.38 -2.69 -21.38
CA GLU A 231 3.08 -3.09 -21.93
C GLU A 231 2.33 -4.07 -21.01
N LYS A 232 3.05 -5.03 -20.40
CA LYS A 232 2.47 -6.01 -19.46
C LYS A 232 1.99 -5.36 -18.15
N ASP A 233 2.68 -4.33 -17.66
CA ASP A 233 2.26 -3.59 -16.47
C ASP A 233 1.01 -2.73 -16.72
N LYS A 234 0.87 -2.13 -17.91
CA LYS A 234 -0.34 -1.39 -18.30
C LYS A 234 -1.59 -2.28 -18.29
N PHE A 235 -1.48 -3.52 -18.76
CA PHE A 235 -2.62 -4.45 -18.81
C PHE A 235 -3.12 -4.85 -17.40
N ARG A 236 -2.23 -5.22 -16.49
CA ARG A 236 -2.59 -5.52 -15.08
C ARG A 236 -3.11 -4.29 -14.35
N HIS A 237 -2.55 -3.12 -14.63
CA HIS A 237 -3.01 -1.86 -14.06
C HIS A 237 -4.46 -1.56 -14.43
N GLY A 238 -4.82 -1.71 -15.72
CA GLY A 238 -6.18 -1.46 -16.21
C GLY A 238 -7.25 -2.39 -15.63
N ILE A 239 -6.93 -3.66 -15.34
CA ILE A 239 -7.88 -4.57 -14.67
C ILE A 239 -8.14 -4.11 -13.24
N PHE A 240 -7.09 -3.75 -12.51
CA PHE A 240 -7.21 -3.32 -11.12
C PHE A 240 -7.97 -2.00 -10.98
N GLU A 241 -7.70 -1.03 -11.85
CA GLU A 241 -8.42 0.25 -11.89
C GLU A 241 -9.92 0.06 -12.15
N LYS A 242 -10.29 -0.88 -13.01
CA LYS A 242 -11.70 -1.26 -13.20
C LYS A 242 -12.35 -1.79 -11.92
N PHE A 243 -11.67 -2.67 -11.18
CA PHE A 243 -12.19 -3.15 -9.90
C PHE A 243 -12.35 -2.03 -8.88
N LEU A 244 -11.34 -1.15 -8.76
CA LEU A 244 -11.40 0.00 -7.86
C LEU A 244 -12.59 0.91 -8.22
N ASN A 245 -12.78 1.22 -9.51
CA ASN A 245 -13.92 2.00 -9.98
C ASN A 245 -15.26 1.33 -9.68
N ILE A 246 -15.38 0.00 -9.81
CA ILE A 246 -16.61 -0.73 -9.47
C ILE A 246 -16.92 -0.59 -7.97
N PHE A 247 -15.93 -0.81 -7.10
CA PHE A 247 -16.13 -0.67 -5.65
C PHE A 247 -16.46 0.77 -5.25
N SER A 248 -15.72 1.76 -5.74
CA SER A 248 -15.98 3.18 -5.46
C SER A 248 -17.36 3.61 -5.93
N THR A 249 -17.76 3.19 -7.14
CA THR A 249 -19.09 3.50 -7.69
C THR A 249 -20.20 2.83 -6.87
N SER A 250 -20.00 1.59 -6.44
CA SER A 250 -20.97 0.86 -5.63
C SER A 250 -21.18 1.51 -4.26
N ILE A 251 -20.11 1.94 -3.59
CA ILE A 251 -20.21 2.67 -2.32
C ILE A 251 -20.88 4.04 -2.49
N LEU A 252 -20.56 4.75 -3.58
CA LEU A 252 -21.20 6.03 -3.88
C LEU A 252 -22.72 5.88 -4.08
N TYR A 253 -23.15 4.87 -4.85
CA TYR A 253 -24.58 4.60 -5.03
C TYR A 253 -25.26 4.19 -3.74
N LEU A 254 -24.62 3.32 -2.95
CA LEU A 254 -25.14 2.91 -1.65
C LEU A 254 -25.34 4.13 -0.74
N GLY A 255 -24.31 4.96 -0.57
CA GLY A 255 -24.41 6.18 0.23
C GLY A 255 -25.44 7.18 -0.29
N ALA A 256 -25.62 7.31 -1.62
CA ALA A 256 -26.64 8.17 -2.20
C ALA A 256 -28.06 7.67 -1.91
N ILE A 257 -28.29 6.35 -2.03
CA ILE A 257 -29.58 5.71 -1.70
C ILE A 257 -29.89 5.88 -0.22
N GLU A 258 -28.91 5.65 0.66
CA GLU A 258 -29.06 5.84 2.10
C GLU A 258 -29.39 7.27 2.46
N PHE A 259 -28.63 8.24 1.92
CA PHE A 259 -28.85 9.64 2.18
C PHE A 259 -30.25 10.09 1.73
N ALA A 260 -30.68 9.69 0.54
CA ALA A 260 -32.03 9.96 0.06
C ALA A 260 -33.10 9.34 0.97
N SER A 261 -32.91 8.09 1.38
CA SER A 261 -33.83 7.38 2.28
C SER A 261 -33.93 8.07 3.64
N PHE A 262 -32.80 8.45 4.23
CA PHE A 262 -32.75 9.23 5.47
C PHE A 262 -33.52 10.54 5.36
N MET A 263 -33.29 11.32 4.30
CA MET A 263 -33.99 12.60 4.11
C MET A 263 -35.50 12.44 3.97
N ILE A 264 -35.96 11.43 3.23
CA ILE A 264 -37.39 11.12 3.08
C ILE A 264 -38.01 10.75 4.42
N MET A 265 -37.36 9.89 5.19
CA MET A 265 -37.87 9.46 6.50
C MET A 265 -37.86 10.60 7.51
N MET A 266 -36.79 11.39 7.58
CA MET A 266 -36.74 12.57 8.46
C MET A 266 -37.83 13.59 8.12
N LEU A 267 -38.05 13.87 6.84
CA LEU A 267 -39.12 14.77 6.41
C LEU A 267 -40.49 14.23 6.81
N THR A 268 -40.72 12.94 6.60
CA THR A 268 -41.96 12.27 6.99
C THR A 268 -42.17 12.43 8.50
N PHE A 269 -41.16 12.11 9.32
CA PHE A 269 -41.23 12.21 10.77
C PHE A 269 -41.57 13.63 11.25
N ILE A 270 -40.93 14.65 10.67
CA ILE A 270 -41.22 16.05 10.99
C ILE A 270 -42.68 16.40 10.65
N ILE A 271 -43.16 16.00 9.47
CA ILE A 271 -44.56 16.23 9.06
C ILE A 271 -45.52 15.53 10.01
N SER A 272 -45.24 14.28 10.39
CA SER A 272 -46.03 13.51 11.35
C SER A 272 -46.12 14.19 12.71
N MET A 273 -44.99 14.68 13.23
CA MET A 273 -44.92 15.40 14.49
C MET A 273 -45.73 16.71 14.45
N ILE A 274 -45.61 17.49 13.37
CA ILE A 274 -46.40 18.71 13.17
C ILE A 274 -47.90 18.38 13.12
N ALA A 275 -48.29 17.37 12.35
CA ALA A 275 -49.68 16.95 12.23
C ALA A 275 -50.24 16.49 13.58
N TRP A 276 -49.50 15.71 14.36
CA TRP A 276 -49.91 15.29 15.70
C TRP A 276 -50.10 16.48 16.64
N ILE A 277 -49.14 17.41 16.69
CA ILE A 277 -49.27 18.62 17.53
C ILE A 277 -50.52 19.43 17.14
N ILE A 278 -50.80 19.57 15.84
CA ILE A 278 -51.93 20.37 15.36
C ILE A 278 -53.27 19.67 15.61
N PHE A 279 -53.39 18.38 15.28
CA PHE A 279 -54.67 17.68 15.22
C PHE A 279 -55.02 16.88 16.48
N HIS A 280 -54.03 16.44 17.27
CA HIS A 280 -54.28 15.68 18.50
C HIS A 280 -55.13 16.43 19.53
N PRO A 281 -54.95 17.76 19.76
CA PRO A 281 -55.80 18.52 20.67
C PRO A 281 -57.27 18.57 20.26
N PHE A 282 -57.57 18.47 18.96
CA PHE A 282 -58.94 18.48 18.44
C PHE A 282 -59.63 17.11 18.48
N ALA A 283 -58.86 16.02 18.62
CA ALA A 283 -59.39 14.67 18.72
C ALA A 283 -59.73 14.26 20.17
N THR A 284 -59.15 14.93 21.16
CA THR A 284 -59.32 14.63 22.60
C THR A 284 -60.24 15.60 23.35
N ALA A 285 -60.83 16.58 22.66
CA ALA A 285 -61.82 17.52 23.18
C ALA A 285 -63.24 17.09 22.81
#